data_AF-A0A015JWM8-F1
#
_entry.id   AF-A0A015JWM8-F1
#
_cell.length_a   1.000
_cell.length_b   1.000
_cell.length_c   1.000
_cell.angle_alpha   90.00
_cell.angle_beta   90.00
_cell.angle_gamma   90.00
#
_symmetry.space_group_name_H-M   'P 1'
#
loop_
_entity.id
_entity.type
_entity.pdbx_description
1 polymer ?
#
loop_
_entity_poly.entity_id
_entity_poly.type
_entity_poly.pdbx_seq_one_letter_code
_entity_poly.pdbx_strand_id
1 'polypeptide(L)'
;MTLFEETDINPGIIFTDSDLSLINAIKEIYLNTNHLLCIFHIDLNLRKKLKGKLGARFEEFRHKFYTCQNSLCIELFESRWSTQRIESINKQIHDKVDRSTSLCNLVININDYVKCEEHFEKFEIERNALPTIGLPMLHNRFFG
;
A
#
# COMPACT_ATOMS: atom_id res chain seq x y z
N MET A 1 -32.64 -10.84 15.09
CA MET A 1 -32.96 -9.87 14.03
C MET A 1 -31.71 -9.07 13.77
N THR A 2 -31.10 -9.21 12.59
CA THR A 2 -29.89 -8.43 12.25
C THR A 2 -30.30 -7.07 11.70
N LEU A 3 -29.43 -6.05 11.81
CA LEU A 3 -29.69 -4.68 11.32
C LEU A 3 -30.13 -4.65 9.82
N PHE A 4 -29.77 -5.68 9.07
CA PHE A 4 -30.09 -5.86 7.66
C PHE A 4 -31.54 -6.34 7.43
N GLU A 5 -32.08 -7.16 8.32
CA GLU A 5 -33.46 -7.66 8.25
C GLU A 5 -34.48 -6.54 8.51
N GLU A 6 -34.10 -5.48 9.21
CA GLU A 6 -34.96 -4.33 9.49
C GLU A 6 -34.91 -3.25 8.40
N THR A 7 -33.83 -3.18 7.62
CA THR A 7 -33.58 -2.07 6.68
C THR A 7 -33.73 -2.46 5.21
N ASP A 8 -33.67 -3.75 4.87
CA ASP A 8 -33.61 -4.26 3.49
C ASP A 8 -32.44 -3.68 2.65
N ILE A 9 -31.44 -3.11 3.33
CA ILE A 9 -30.25 -2.52 2.69
C ILE A 9 -29.11 -3.53 2.78
N ASN A 10 -28.73 -4.08 1.63
CA ASN A 10 -27.53 -4.91 1.52
C ASN A 10 -26.26 -4.03 1.53
N PRO A 11 -25.23 -4.42 2.29
CA PRO A 11 -23.97 -3.68 2.33
C PRO A 11 -23.24 -3.77 0.98
N GLY A 12 -22.79 -2.65 0.42
CA GLY A 12 -21.99 -2.67 -0.81
C GLY A 12 -20.56 -3.19 -0.58
N ILE A 13 -20.01 -2.96 0.61
CA ILE A 13 -18.64 -3.33 0.99
C ILE A 13 -18.63 -3.82 2.45
N ILE A 14 -17.92 -4.92 2.72
CA ILE A 14 -17.66 -5.42 4.07
C ILE A 14 -16.13 -5.50 4.29
N PHE A 15 -15.66 -5.03 5.44
CA PHE A 15 -14.26 -5.12 5.86
C PHE A 15 -14.07 -6.13 6.99
N THR A 16 -13.23 -7.15 6.81
CA THR A 16 -12.94 -8.15 7.85
C THR A 16 -11.45 -8.49 7.94
N ASP A 17 -11.05 -9.24 8.97
CA ASP A 17 -9.81 -10.01 8.89
C ASP A 17 -10.00 -11.15 7.88
N SER A 18 -8.93 -11.57 7.18
CA SER A 18 -8.97 -12.50 6.04
C SER A 18 -9.43 -13.94 6.36
N ASP A 19 -10.32 -14.13 7.34
CA ASP A 19 -10.88 -15.40 7.72
C ASP A 19 -11.67 -16.04 6.57
N LEU A 20 -11.28 -17.25 6.19
CA LEU A 20 -11.82 -17.92 5.02
C LEU A 20 -13.29 -18.29 5.21
N SER A 21 -13.68 -18.69 6.43
CA SER A 21 -15.07 -19.04 6.74
C SER A 21 -15.98 -17.83 6.62
N LEU A 22 -15.53 -16.67 7.10
CA LEU A 22 -16.27 -15.41 6.99
C LEU A 22 -16.35 -14.92 5.54
N ILE A 23 -15.25 -15.01 4.78
CA ILE A 23 -15.23 -14.67 3.35
C ILE A 23 -16.23 -15.53 2.57
N ASN A 24 -16.29 -16.83 2.85
CA ASN A 24 -17.21 -17.74 2.18
C ASN A 24 -18.66 -17.43 2.55
N ALA A 25 -18.94 -17.20 3.84
CA ALA A 25 -20.28 -16.81 4.29
C ALA A 25 -20.76 -15.50 3.65
N ILE A 26 -19.87 -14.50 3.51
CA ILE A 26 -20.21 -13.25 2.82
C ILE A 26 -20.56 -13.51 1.35
N LYS A 27 -19.80 -14.36 0.66
CA LYS A 27 -20.08 -14.72 -0.75
C LYS A 27 -21.38 -15.48 -0.92
N GLU A 28 -21.76 -16.32 0.05
CA GLU A 28 -23.00 -17.09 0.01
C GLU A 28 -24.23 -16.23 0.33
N ILE A 29 -24.14 -15.36 1.34
CA ILE A 29 -25.27 -14.58 1.84
C ILE A 29 -25.42 -13.26 1.06
N TYR A 30 -24.31 -12.64 0.65
CA TYR A 30 -24.28 -11.31 0.05
C TYR A 30 -23.58 -11.30 -1.31
N LEU A 31 -24.27 -11.82 -2.32
CA LEU A 31 -23.76 -12.01 -3.69
C LEU A 31 -23.26 -10.71 -4.37
N ASN A 32 -23.78 -9.55 -3.94
CA ASN A 32 -23.44 -8.24 -4.52
C ASN A 32 -22.50 -7.41 -3.61
N THR A 33 -21.94 -8.02 -2.56
CA THR A 33 -21.07 -7.32 -1.61
C THR A 33 -19.61 -7.59 -1.91
N ASN A 34 -18.82 -6.52 -1.98
CA ASN A 34 -17.37 -6.64 -2.10
C ASN A 34 -16.75 -6.84 -0.70
N HIS A 35 -15.93 -7.88 -0.57
CA HIS A 35 -15.13 -8.10 0.62
C HIS A 35 -13.77 -7.42 0.47
N LEU A 36 -13.37 -6.63 1.48
CA LEU A 36 -12.06 -5.99 1.55
C LEU A 36 -11.38 -6.31 2.89
N LEU A 37 -10.05 -6.25 2.90
CA LEU A 37 -9.29 -6.46 4.13
C LEU A 37 -9.38 -5.24 5.04
N CYS A 38 -9.67 -5.47 6.31
CA CYS A 38 -9.73 -4.44 7.31
C CYS A 38 -8.33 -3.87 7.60
N ILE A 39 -8.17 -2.55 7.43
CA ILE A 39 -6.90 -1.86 7.65
C ILE A 39 -6.37 -2.02 9.09
N PHE A 40 -7.28 -2.08 10.08
CA PHE A 40 -6.91 -2.33 11.47
C PHE A 40 -6.28 -3.71 11.67
N HIS A 41 -6.84 -4.75 11.03
CA HIS A 41 -6.30 -6.10 11.13
C HIS A 41 -4.98 -6.26 10.36
N ILE A 42 -4.83 -5.59 9.21
CA ILE A 42 -3.55 -5.49 8.50
C ILE A 42 -2.50 -4.89 9.44
N ASP A 43 -2.82 -3.75 10.03
CA ASP A 43 -1.92 -3.04 10.91
C ASP A 43 -1.51 -3.86 12.15
N LEU A 44 -2.49 -4.50 12.79
CA LEU A 44 -2.29 -5.40 13.91
C LEU A 44 -1.35 -6.56 13.53
N ASN A 45 -1.51 -7.11 12.32
CA ASN A 45 -0.64 -8.17 11.82
C ASN A 45 0.78 -7.66 11.54
N LEU A 46 0.96 -6.48 10.96
CA LEU A 46 2.27 -5.86 10.77
C LEU A 46 2.98 -5.70 12.13
N ARG A 47 2.30 -5.14 13.13
CA ARG A 47 2.86 -4.98 14.48
C ARG A 47 3.22 -6.32 15.12
N LYS A 48 2.32 -7.32 15.08
CA LYS A 48 2.55 -8.64 15.70
C LYS A 48 3.68 -9.43 15.04
N LYS A 49 3.79 -9.38 13.71
CA LYS A 49 4.68 -10.29 12.95
C LYS A 49 5.99 -9.66 12.51
N LEU A 50 6.03 -8.33 12.34
CA LEU A 50 7.17 -7.63 11.77
C LEU A 50 7.87 -6.68 12.75
N LYS A 51 7.19 -6.13 13.76
CA LYS A 51 7.82 -5.18 14.70
C LYS A 51 9.06 -5.75 15.39
N GLY A 52 8.98 -6.98 15.90
CA GLY A 52 10.13 -7.66 16.51
C GLY A 52 11.26 -7.98 15.53
N LYS A 53 10.93 -8.24 14.27
CA LYS A 53 11.91 -8.58 13.21
C LYS A 53 12.64 -7.34 12.67
N LEU A 54 11.94 -6.21 12.61
CA LEU A 54 12.44 -4.96 12.03
C LEU A 54 13.00 -4.00 13.07
N GLY A 55 12.63 -4.15 14.35
CA GLY A 55 13.13 -3.31 15.44
C GLY A 55 12.89 -1.82 15.17
N ALA A 56 13.96 -1.02 15.27
CA ALA A 56 13.91 0.42 15.02
C ALA A 56 13.44 0.81 13.61
N ARG A 57 13.58 -0.09 12.62
CA ARG A 57 13.16 0.15 11.23
C ARG A 57 11.67 -0.07 11.01
N PHE A 58 10.94 -0.53 12.03
CA PHE A 58 9.53 -0.87 11.89
C PHE A 58 8.66 0.32 11.53
N GLU A 59 8.83 1.47 12.19
CA GLU A 59 7.98 2.64 11.91
C GLU A 59 8.26 3.23 10.52
N GLU A 60 9.52 3.24 10.08
CA GLU A 60 9.88 3.63 8.70
C GLU A 60 9.24 2.68 7.67
N PHE A 61 9.35 1.36 7.88
CA PHE A 61 8.71 0.36 7.03
C PHE A 61 7.20 0.53 7.00
N ARG A 62 6.57 0.69 8.17
CA ARG A 62 5.12 0.84 8.31
C ARG A 62 4.63 2.11 7.60
N HIS A 63 5.37 3.21 7.71
CA HIS A 63 5.09 4.42 6.95
C HIS A 63 5.17 4.17 5.44
N LYS A 64 6.28 3.60 4.93
CA LYS A 64 6.42 3.24 3.50
C LYS A 64 5.32 2.31 3.01
N PHE A 65 4.95 1.31 3.81
CA PHE A 65 3.85 0.37 3.50
C PHE A 65 2.53 1.11 3.32
N TYR A 66 2.14 2.00 4.24
CA TYR A 66 0.90 2.75 4.13
C TYR A 66 0.93 3.84 3.05
N THR A 67 2.09 4.43 2.77
CA THR A 67 2.26 5.31 1.62
C THR A 67 2.00 4.57 0.31
N CYS A 68 2.47 3.32 0.19
CA CYS A 68 2.18 2.49 -0.98
C CYS A 68 0.71 2.04 -1.03
N GLN A 69 0.17 1.53 0.08
CA GLN A 69 -1.21 1.02 0.14
C GLN A 69 -2.25 2.09 -0.17
N ASN A 70 -2.03 3.32 0.31
CA ASN A 70 -2.94 4.45 0.08
C ASN A 70 -2.66 5.18 -1.25
N SER A 71 -2.07 4.48 -2.23
CA SER A 71 -1.96 4.98 -3.60
C SER A 71 -3.33 5.18 -4.22
N LEU A 72 -3.45 6.26 -5.00
CA LEU A 72 -4.72 6.73 -5.56
C LEU A 72 -5.17 5.92 -6.78
N CYS A 73 -4.23 5.29 -7.47
CA CYS A 73 -4.47 4.43 -8.62
C CYS A 73 -3.45 3.29 -8.64
N ILE A 74 -3.72 2.31 -9.50
CA ILE A 74 -2.90 1.12 -9.63
C ILE A 74 -1.50 1.45 -10.15
N GLU A 75 -1.37 2.42 -11.05
CA GLU A 75 -0.07 2.83 -11.62
C GLU A 75 0.83 3.44 -10.54
N LEU A 76 0.27 4.28 -9.67
CA LEU A 76 1.00 4.88 -8.55
C LEU A 76 1.31 3.85 -7.46
N PHE A 77 0.40 2.90 -7.22
CA PHE A 77 0.68 1.76 -6.36
C PHE A 77 1.87 0.96 -6.90
N GLU A 78 1.83 0.54 -8.17
CA GLU A 78 2.89 -0.25 -8.78
C GLU A 78 4.20 0.51 -8.85
N SER A 79 4.18 1.82 -9.10
CA SER A 79 5.37 2.67 -9.06
C SER A 79 6.00 2.72 -7.66
N ARG A 80 5.22 3.03 -6.60
CA ARG A 80 5.72 3.06 -5.21
C ARG A 80 6.14 1.68 -4.71
N TRP A 81 5.39 0.65 -5.07
CA TRP A 81 5.70 -0.74 -4.73
C TRP A 81 7.00 -1.19 -5.42
N SER A 82 7.15 -0.86 -6.70
CA SER A 82 8.35 -1.13 -7.48
C SER A 82 9.53 -0.33 -6.96
N THR A 83 9.37 0.94 -6.58
CA THR A 83 10.42 1.76 -5.96
C THR A 83 10.89 1.14 -4.65
N GLN A 84 9.99 0.64 -3.80
CA GLN A 84 10.39 -0.07 -2.57
C GLN A 84 11.12 -1.38 -2.86
N ARG A 85 10.75 -2.09 -3.93
CA ARG A 85 11.47 -3.28 -4.41
C ARG A 85 12.82 -2.91 -5.05
N ILE A 86 12.87 -1.82 -5.80
CA ILE A 86 14.04 -1.31 -6.53
C ILE A 86 15.02 -0.67 -5.55
N GLU A 87 14.62 -0.03 -4.46
CA GLU A 87 15.51 0.39 -3.37
C GLU A 87 16.14 -0.82 -2.67
N SER A 88 15.35 -1.87 -2.42
CA SER A 88 15.87 -3.12 -1.87
C SER A 88 16.82 -3.82 -2.86
N ILE A 89 16.52 -3.79 -4.17
CA ILE A 89 17.35 -4.37 -5.22
C ILE A 89 18.58 -3.50 -5.47
N ASN A 90 18.48 -2.18 -5.49
CA ASN A 90 19.55 -1.21 -5.62
C ASN A 90 20.50 -1.27 -4.44
N LYS A 91 19.98 -1.53 -3.24
CA LYS A 91 20.81 -1.87 -2.08
C LYS A 91 21.54 -3.20 -2.30
N GLN A 92 20.86 -4.23 -2.80
CA GLN A 92 21.53 -5.49 -3.14
C GLN A 92 22.51 -5.38 -4.32
N ILE A 93 22.26 -4.52 -5.29
CA ILE A 93 23.12 -4.19 -6.43
C ILE A 93 24.31 -3.40 -5.90
N HIS A 94 24.12 -2.42 -5.04
CA HIS A 94 25.21 -1.71 -4.37
C HIS A 94 26.08 -2.65 -3.53
N ASP A 95 25.45 -3.66 -2.90
CA ASP A 95 26.16 -4.68 -2.12
C ASP A 95 26.82 -5.78 -3.01
N LYS A 96 26.50 -5.88 -4.31
CA LYS A 96 26.92 -7.01 -5.19
C LYS A 96 27.49 -6.62 -6.56
N VAL A 97 27.39 -5.37 -6.98
CA VAL A 97 28.02 -4.85 -8.21
C VAL A 97 29.51 -4.80 -7.96
N ASP A 98 30.26 -5.48 -8.82
CA ASP A 98 31.71 -5.45 -8.84
C ASP A 98 32.25 -4.79 -10.12
N ARG A 99 33.58 -4.82 -10.23
CA ARG A 99 34.38 -4.15 -11.26
C ARG A 99 34.05 -4.58 -12.69
N SER A 100 33.25 -5.63 -12.90
CA SER A 100 32.87 -6.12 -14.24
C SER A 100 31.63 -5.43 -14.82
N THR A 101 30.92 -4.61 -14.05
CA THR A 101 29.68 -3.95 -14.53
C THR A 101 30.02 -2.81 -15.49
N SER A 102 29.48 -2.87 -16.71
CA SER A 102 29.63 -1.79 -17.69
C SER A 102 28.86 -0.53 -17.27
N LEU A 103 29.60 0.56 -17.12
CA LEU A 103 29.08 1.89 -16.78
C LEU A 103 27.96 2.35 -17.72
N CYS A 104 28.07 2.10 -19.02
CA CYS A 104 27.05 2.50 -19.99
C CYS A 104 25.71 1.82 -19.74
N ASN A 105 25.72 0.53 -19.39
CA ASN A 105 24.50 -0.23 -19.13
C ASN A 105 23.86 0.18 -17.80
N LEU A 106 24.68 0.52 -16.80
CA LEU A 106 24.17 1.02 -15.53
C LEU A 106 23.51 2.40 -15.69
N VAL A 107 24.13 3.29 -16.47
CA VAL A 107 23.63 4.66 -16.71
C VAL A 107 22.31 4.66 -17.48
N ILE A 108 22.15 3.81 -18.50
CA ILE A 108 20.88 3.71 -19.25
C ILE A 108 19.73 3.27 -18.34
N ASN A 109 19.95 2.23 -17.54
CA ASN A 109 18.92 1.70 -16.63
C ASN A 109 18.51 2.71 -15.54
N ILE A 110 19.46 3.48 -15.01
CA ILE A 110 19.17 4.54 -14.02
C ILE A 110 18.37 5.68 -14.66
N ASN A 111 18.74 6.08 -15.88
CA ASN A 111 18.12 7.23 -16.55
C ASN A 111 16.67 6.96 -16.97
N ASP A 112 16.37 5.74 -17.40
CA ASP A 112 14.99 5.34 -17.73
C ASP A 112 14.11 5.25 -16.48
N TYR A 113 14.70 4.89 -15.34
CA TYR A 113 14.01 4.84 -14.05
C TYR A 113 13.68 6.25 -13.52
N VAL A 114 14.64 7.18 -13.53
CA VAL A 114 14.48 8.57 -13.05
C VAL A 114 13.41 9.33 -13.84
N LYS A 115 13.35 9.14 -15.16
CA LYS A 115 12.32 9.77 -16.01
C LYS A 115 10.90 9.35 -15.66
N CYS A 116 10.70 8.12 -15.19
CA CYS A 116 9.40 7.67 -14.72
C CYS A 116 9.01 8.39 -13.41
N GLU A 117 9.95 8.59 -12.48
CA GLU A 117 9.67 9.22 -11.18
C GLU A 117 9.30 10.71 -11.28
N GLU A 118 9.99 11.49 -12.12
CA GLU A 118 9.70 12.93 -12.33
C GLU A 118 8.27 13.20 -12.83
N HIS A 119 7.73 12.31 -13.64
CA HIS A 119 6.36 12.42 -14.15
C HIS A 119 5.31 12.25 -13.03
N PHE A 120 5.59 11.43 -12.01
CA PHE A 120 4.67 11.20 -10.89
C PHE A 120 4.73 12.29 -9.82
N GLU A 121 5.90 12.90 -9.60
CA GLU A 121 6.08 14.00 -8.65
C GLU A 121 5.26 15.24 -9.03
N LYS A 122 5.17 15.53 -10.34
CA LYS A 122 4.34 16.62 -10.87
C LYS A 122 2.84 16.43 -10.57
N PHE A 123 2.33 15.21 -10.70
CA PHE A 123 0.95 14.86 -10.33
C PHE A 123 0.69 15.03 -8.83
N GLU A 124 1.67 14.76 -7.97
CA GLU A 124 1.55 14.95 -6.53
C GLU A 124 1.49 16.43 -6.12
N ILE A 125 2.30 17.28 -6.77
CA ILE A 125 2.29 18.73 -6.56
C ILE A 125 0.92 19.32 -6.94
N GLU A 126 0.41 18.95 -8.10
CA GLU A 126 -0.90 19.41 -8.60
C GLU A 126 -2.04 18.97 -7.67
N ARG A 127 -1.96 17.78 -7.06
CA ARG A 127 -2.95 17.29 -6.08
C ARG A 127 -2.78 17.91 -4.69
N ASN A 128 -1.56 18.12 -4.19
CA ASN A 128 -1.34 18.80 -2.91
C ASN A 128 -1.77 20.28 -2.96
N ALA A 129 -1.86 20.85 -4.17
CA ALA A 129 -2.49 22.13 -4.43
C ALA A 129 -4.03 22.08 -4.44
N LEU A 130 -4.65 20.90 -4.53
CA LEU A 130 -6.11 20.75 -4.38
C LEU A 130 -6.48 20.91 -2.89
N PRO A 131 -7.50 21.74 -2.57
CA PRO A 131 -7.93 21.92 -1.19
C PRO A 131 -8.43 20.59 -0.61
N THR A 132 -7.69 20.06 0.35
CA THR A 132 -8.08 18.89 1.14
C THR A 132 -9.14 19.32 2.16
N ILE A 133 -10.38 19.49 1.68
CA ILE A 133 -11.51 19.66 2.58
C ILE A 133 -11.75 18.33 3.30
N GLY A 134 -11.15 18.16 4.48
CA GLY A 134 -11.65 17.27 5.53
C GLY A 134 -11.25 15.78 5.49
N LEU A 135 -10.35 15.32 4.63
CA LEU A 135 -9.86 13.93 4.65
C LEU A 135 -8.40 13.86 5.17
N PRO A 136 -8.17 13.87 6.49
CA PRO A 136 -6.88 13.48 7.03
C PRO A 136 -6.58 12.05 6.62
N MET A 137 -5.30 11.70 6.49
CA MET A 137 -4.91 10.33 6.22
C MET A 137 -5.58 9.41 7.25
N LEU A 138 -6.46 8.50 6.79
CA LEU A 138 -7.33 7.70 7.65
C LEU A 138 -6.55 6.99 8.76
N HIS A 139 -5.32 6.55 8.47
CA HIS A 139 -4.45 5.93 9.45
C HIS A 139 -4.11 6.82 10.66
N ASN A 140 -3.70 8.07 10.44
CA ASN A 140 -3.37 9.01 11.52
C ASN A 140 -4.60 9.44 12.31
N ARG A 141 -5.77 9.53 11.65
CA ARG A 141 -7.02 9.92 12.31
C ARG A 141 -7.57 8.83 13.22
N PHE A 142 -7.50 7.57 12.81
CA PHE A 142 -8.16 6.46 13.51
C PHE A 142 -7.20 5.57 14.30
N PHE A 143 -5.91 5.57 13.97
CA PHE A 143 -4.93 4.61 14.50
C PHE A 143 -3.57 5.21 14.88
N GLY A 144 -3.48 6.56 14.90
CA GLY A 144 -2.31 7.33 15.37
C GLY A 144 -2.08 7.19 16.87
#